data_AF-V6A706-F1
#
_entry.id   AF-V6A706-F1
#
_cell.length_a   1.000
_cell.length_b   1.000
_cell.length_c   1.000
_cell.angle_alpha   90.00
_cell.angle_beta   90.00
_cell.angle_gamma   90.00
#
_symmetry.space_group_name_H-M   'P 1'
#
loop_
_entity.id
_entity.type
_entity.pdbx_description
1 polymer ?
#
loop_
_entity_poly.entity_id
_entity_poly.type
_entity_poly.pdbx_seq_one_letter_code
_entity_poly.pdbx_strand_id
1 'polypeptide(L)'
;YRGSWLDFEFDAKDLIYVRIDRKRKLPVTTLLYALEGANYIAQRDQKIAEGGDVEGLDIRGMDQDEILSYFYDMVPFTRMGDGWARPFEPEAFRGQKLLSPLVDADTGEVVAEADAKLTARMVRKIAEKTRVVQVGRLDVLGRYLAYDLVNEHTGEIYGEAGEELTEDRLVALEELGITELPTLSVDGSHGPWIRNTLSVDKNTSRDEALIDIYRIMRPGEPPTKETAEAMFRGLFFDQDRYDLSSVGRVKMNMRLDVDAPDTLRVLRK
;
A
#
# COMPACT_ATOMS: atom_id res chain seq x y z
N TYR A 1 7.97 31.36 5.06
CA TYR A 1 7.93 29.98 4.57
C TYR A 1 8.93 29.85 3.44
N ARG A 2 9.67 28.75 3.36
CA ARG A 2 10.68 28.45 2.32
C ARG A 2 10.72 26.94 2.09
N GLY A 3 11.23 26.52 0.94
CA GLY A 3 11.41 25.10 0.62
C GLY A 3 10.75 24.70 -0.68
N SER A 4 10.94 23.43 -1.06
CA SER A 4 10.44 22.87 -2.30
C SER A 4 8.94 22.58 -2.27
N TRP A 5 8.29 22.66 -3.42
CA TRP A 5 6.86 22.36 -3.55
C TRP A 5 6.66 20.87 -3.82
N LEU A 6 5.60 20.29 -3.24
CA LEU A 6 5.09 18.95 -3.55
C LEU A 6 3.69 19.09 -4.14
N ASP A 7 3.54 18.68 -5.40
CA ASP A 7 2.26 18.62 -6.08
C ASP A 7 1.92 17.15 -6.40
N PHE A 8 0.71 16.72 -6.06
CA PHE A 8 0.21 15.38 -6.37
C PHE A 8 -0.94 15.47 -7.37
N GLU A 9 -0.94 14.60 -8.39
CA GLU A 9 -1.96 14.59 -9.44
C GLU A 9 -2.30 13.18 -9.89
N PHE A 10 -3.58 12.95 -10.23
CA PHE A 10 -4.00 11.77 -10.99
C PHE A 10 -3.86 12.02 -12.48
N ASP A 11 -3.52 10.99 -13.25
CA ASP A 11 -3.65 11.02 -14.71
C ASP A 11 -4.98 10.40 -15.18
N ALA A 12 -5.18 10.35 -16.50
CA ALA A 12 -6.40 9.80 -17.11
C ALA A 12 -6.56 8.28 -16.95
N LYS A 13 -5.58 7.58 -16.38
CA LYS A 13 -5.59 6.13 -16.09
C LYS A 13 -5.64 5.86 -14.59
N ASP A 14 -5.99 6.88 -13.79
CA ASP A 14 -6.00 6.85 -12.34
C ASP A 14 -4.65 6.48 -11.70
N LEU A 15 -3.54 6.75 -12.39
CA LEU A 15 -2.20 6.65 -11.83
C LEU A 15 -1.84 7.93 -11.09
N ILE A 16 -1.20 7.80 -9.94
CA ILE A 16 -0.87 8.94 -9.07
C ILE A 16 0.57 9.34 -9.32
N TYR A 17 0.78 10.62 -9.59
CA TYR A 17 2.09 11.20 -9.82
C TYR A 17 2.39 12.28 -8.78
N VAL A 18 3.68 12.48 -8.55
CA VAL A 18 4.22 13.58 -7.77
C VAL A 18 5.14 14.45 -8.61
N ARG A 19 5.14 15.76 -8.33
CA ARG A 19 6.11 16.73 -8.85
C ARG A 19 6.76 17.45 -7.69
N ILE A 20 8.08 17.54 -7.75
CA ILE A 20 8.88 18.36 -6.86
C ILE A 20 9.23 19.65 -7.61
N ASP A 21 8.94 20.81 -7.04
CA ASP A 21 9.19 22.13 -7.65
C ASP A 21 8.66 22.27 -9.09
N ARG A 22 7.47 21.69 -9.35
CA ARG A 22 6.81 21.67 -10.67
C ARG A 22 7.67 21.08 -11.79
N LYS A 23 8.66 20.25 -11.45
CA LYS A 23 9.49 19.53 -12.43
C LYS A 23 8.71 18.37 -13.06
N ARG A 24 9.43 17.50 -13.79
CA ARG A 24 8.86 16.32 -14.44
C ARG A 24 8.16 15.43 -13.42
N LYS A 25 7.06 14.81 -13.85
CA LYS A 25 6.29 13.88 -13.03
C LYS A 25 7.08 12.61 -12.73
N LEU A 26 6.95 12.12 -11.51
CA LEU A 26 7.38 10.80 -11.05
C LEU A 26 6.16 10.02 -10.55
N PRO A 27 6.11 8.69 -10.70
CA PRO A 27 5.15 7.88 -9.95
C PRO A 27 5.19 8.25 -8.46
N VAL A 28 4.05 8.37 -7.78
CA VAL A 28 4.05 8.74 -6.36
C VAL A 28 4.80 7.72 -5.50
N THR A 29 4.80 6.46 -5.92
CA THR A 29 5.53 5.36 -5.29
C THR A 29 7.04 5.60 -5.28
N THR A 30 7.60 6.34 -6.25
CA THR A 30 9.03 6.71 -6.23
C THR A 30 9.33 7.59 -5.02
N LEU A 31 8.43 8.52 -4.67
CA LEU A 31 8.59 9.29 -3.44
C LEU A 31 8.48 8.39 -2.20
N LEU A 32 7.56 7.43 -2.19
CA LEU A 32 7.38 6.50 -1.06
C LEU A 32 8.61 5.61 -0.84
N TYR A 33 9.19 5.04 -1.90
CA TYR A 33 10.45 4.30 -1.84
C TYR A 33 11.59 5.16 -1.28
N ALA A 34 11.59 6.47 -1.55
CA ALA A 34 12.61 7.38 -1.02
C ALA A 34 12.43 7.71 0.49
N LEU A 35 11.25 7.48 1.08
CA LEU A 35 11.01 7.69 2.50
C LEU A 35 11.55 6.51 3.32
N GLU A 36 12.07 6.78 4.52
CA GLU A 36 12.52 5.74 5.45
C GLU A 36 11.40 4.73 5.74
N GLY A 37 11.70 3.43 5.61
CA GLY A 37 10.75 2.36 5.88
C GLY A 37 10.52 2.14 7.38
N ALA A 38 9.33 1.69 7.76
CA ALA A 38 8.97 1.37 9.14
C ALA A 38 9.90 0.31 9.74
N ASN A 39 10.26 -0.71 8.94
CA ASN A 39 11.21 -1.76 9.35
C ASN A 39 12.60 -1.19 9.68
N TYR A 40 13.08 -0.24 8.87
CA TYR A 40 14.34 0.44 9.11
C TYR A 40 14.28 1.33 10.35
N ILE A 41 13.20 2.10 10.52
CA ILE A 41 13.00 2.97 11.68
C ILE A 41 13.01 2.14 12.96
N ALA A 42 12.27 1.02 12.99
CA ALA A 42 12.26 0.11 14.14
C ALA A 42 13.64 -0.46 14.46
N GLN A 43 14.38 -0.91 13.44
CA GLN A 43 15.75 -1.41 13.61
C GLN A 43 16.69 -0.34 14.15
N ARG A 44 16.61 0.88 13.60
CA ARG A 44 17.42 2.02 14.03
C ARG A 44 17.13 2.37 15.49
N ASP A 45 15.86 2.49 15.85
CA ASP A 45 15.43 2.88 17.19
C ASP A 45 15.79 1.81 18.23
N GLN A 46 15.69 0.52 17.88
CA GLN A 46 16.20 -0.57 18.70
C GLN A 46 17.72 -0.45 18.91
N LYS A 47 18.49 -0.21 17.85
CA LYS A 47 19.94 -0.07 17.94
C LYS A 47 20.36 1.14 18.81
N ILE A 48 19.62 2.25 18.72
CA ILE A 48 19.81 3.41 19.61
C ILE A 48 19.56 3.02 21.07
N ALA A 49 18.48 2.29 21.35
CA ALA A 49 18.15 1.84 22.70
C ALA A 49 19.22 0.89 23.27
N GLU A 50 19.87 0.10 22.42
CA GLU A 50 20.99 -0.78 22.76
C GLU A 50 22.35 -0.04 22.87
N GLY A 51 22.38 1.27 22.61
CA GLY A 51 23.61 2.08 22.62
C GLY A 51 24.56 1.79 21.45
N GLY A 52 24.05 1.19 20.37
CA GLY A 52 24.81 0.87 19.17
C GLY A 52 24.96 2.06 18.22
N ASP A 53 25.95 1.96 17.33
CA ASP A 53 26.20 2.97 16.30
C ASP A 53 25.17 2.88 15.15
N VAL A 54 24.43 3.96 14.92
CA VAL A 54 23.46 4.07 13.83
C VAL A 54 24.00 4.77 12.59
N GLU A 55 25.15 5.45 12.65
CA GLU A 55 25.71 6.18 11.50
C GLU A 55 26.14 5.25 10.38
N GLY A 56 26.54 4.01 10.72
CA GLY A 56 26.87 2.97 9.75
C GLY A 56 25.67 2.15 9.23
N LEU A 57 24.43 2.45 9.64
CA LEU A 57 23.26 1.72 9.15
C LEU A 57 22.90 2.18 7.73
N ASP A 58 22.76 1.23 6.83
CA ASP A 58 22.24 1.50 5.50
C ASP A 58 20.74 1.84 5.59
N ILE A 59 20.38 3.06 5.16
CA ILE A 59 19.01 3.57 5.24
C ILE A 59 18.15 2.82 4.23
N ARG A 60 17.11 2.11 4.71
CA ARG A 60 16.14 1.43 3.83
C ARG A 60 14.86 2.22 3.72
N GLY A 61 14.28 2.16 2.52
CA GLY A 61 13.05 2.85 2.19
C GLY A 61 11.82 2.03 2.58
N MET A 62 10.64 2.59 2.32
CA MET A 62 9.43 1.76 2.28
C MET A 62 9.60 0.73 1.15
N ASP A 63 9.40 -0.55 1.45
CA ASP A 63 9.32 -1.59 0.43
C ASP A 63 7.90 -1.70 -0.13
N GLN A 64 7.71 -2.58 -1.12
CA GLN A 64 6.43 -2.78 -1.79
C GLN A 64 5.33 -3.21 -0.82
N ASP A 65 5.65 -4.12 0.09
CA ASP A 65 4.74 -4.62 1.14
C ASP A 65 4.32 -3.50 2.09
N GLU A 66 5.28 -2.70 2.57
CA GLU A 66 5.01 -1.55 3.43
C GLU A 66 4.15 -0.51 2.71
N ILE A 67 4.45 -0.21 1.43
CA ILE A 67 3.66 0.72 0.64
C ILE A 67 2.22 0.20 0.52
N LEU A 68 2.02 -1.05 0.10
CA LEU A 68 0.68 -1.58 -0.10
C LEU A 68 -0.10 -1.66 1.22
N SER A 69 0.50 -2.18 2.29
CA SER A 69 -0.15 -2.29 3.60
C SER A 69 -0.43 -0.95 4.27
N TYR A 70 0.29 0.12 3.90
CA TYR A 70 -0.01 1.47 4.37
C TYR A 70 -1.32 2.02 3.78
N PHE A 71 -1.62 1.68 2.51
CA PHE A 71 -2.76 2.24 1.78
C PHE A 71 -3.96 1.30 1.68
N TYR A 72 -3.77 0.02 1.91
CA TYR A 72 -4.80 -1.01 1.73
C TYR A 72 -4.88 -1.92 2.95
N ASP A 73 -6.10 -2.14 3.41
CA ASP A 73 -6.38 -3.28 4.29
C ASP A 73 -6.22 -4.61 3.54
N MET A 74 -6.10 -5.70 4.28
CA MET A 74 -5.99 -7.04 3.73
C MET A 74 -7.30 -7.82 3.92
N VAL A 75 -7.70 -8.55 2.89
CA VAL A 75 -8.79 -9.52 2.91
C VAL A 75 -8.22 -10.91 2.73
N PRO A 76 -8.30 -11.78 3.76
CA PRO A 76 -7.81 -13.14 3.66
C PRO A 76 -8.86 -14.02 2.98
N PHE A 77 -8.43 -14.79 1.99
CA PHE A 77 -9.19 -15.89 1.42
C PHE A 77 -8.57 -17.20 1.88
N THR A 78 -9.40 -18.08 2.43
CA THR A 78 -8.96 -19.40 2.92
C THR A 78 -9.63 -20.48 2.09
N ARG A 79 -8.86 -21.50 1.72
CA ARG A 79 -9.35 -22.67 1.00
C ARG A 79 -10.26 -23.48 1.91
N MET A 80 -11.47 -23.76 1.46
CA MET A 80 -12.43 -24.62 2.14
C MET A 80 -13.01 -25.63 1.14
N GLY A 81 -12.50 -26.86 1.19
CA GLY A 81 -12.80 -27.88 0.18
C GLY A 81 -12.31 -27.43 -1.21
N ASP A 82 -13.22 -27.48 -2.19
CA ASP A 82 -12.94 -27.07 -3.57
C ASP A 82 -13.10 -25.56 -3.82
N GLY A 83 -13.55 -24.81 -2.80
CA GLY A 83 -13.83 -23.37 -2.91
C GLY A 83 -12.94 -22.51 -2.02
N TRP A 84 -13.16 -21.20 -2.11
CA TRP A 84 -12.53 -20.20 -1.25
C TRP A 84 -13.59 -19.59 -0.33
N ALA A 85 -13.15 -19.15 0.85
CA ALA A 85 -13.99 -18.47 1.82
C ALA A 85 -13.27 -17.21 2.31
N ARG A 86 -14.03 -16.18 2.73
CA ARG A 86 -13.46 -14.96 3.31
C ARG A 86 -14.29 -14.45 4.48
N PRO A 87 -13.73 -13.58 5.34
CA PRO A 87 -14.51 -12.85 6.33
C PRO A 87 -15.67 -12.07 5.69
N PHE A 88 -16.83 -12.12 6.34
CA PHE A 88 -18.00 -11.35 5.96
C PHE A 88 -17.95 -9.94 6.58
N GLU A 89 -17.51 -8.98 5.78
CA GLU A 89 -17.45 -7.57 6.15
C GLU A 89 -18.66 -6.81 5.58
N PRO A 90 -19.62 -6.36 6.41
CA PRO A 90 -20.90 -5.84 5.91
C PRO A 90 -20.79 -4.62 4.99
N GLU A 91 -19.75 -3.79 5.18
CA GLU A 91 -19.47 -2.64 4.33
C GLU A 91 -18.97 -3.07 2.95
N ALA A 92 -18.04 -4.02 2.89
CA ALA A 92 -17.50 -4.53 1.63
C ALA A 92 -18.60 -5.12 0.73
N PHE A 93 -19.55 -5.86 1.32
CA PHE A 93 -20.65 -6.50 0.59
C PHE A 93 -21.84 -5.56 0.30
N ARG A 94 -21.89 -4.37 0.89
CA ARG A 94 -23.05 -3.47 0.76
C ARG A 94 -23.22 -2.99 -0.68
N GLY A 95 -24.44 -3.13 -1.19
CA GLY A 95 -24.85 -2.63 -2.50
C GLY A 95 -24.44 -3.52 -3.66
N GLN A 96 -23.61 -4.54 -3.42
CA GLN A 96 -23.20 -5.52 -4.42
C GLN A 96 -24.40 -6.35 -4.90
N LYS A 97 -24.38 -6.73 -6.18
CA LYS A 97 -25.30 -7.70 -6.75
C LYS A 97 -24.56 -9.04 -6.82
N LEU A 98 -25.11 -10.06 -6.18
CA LEU A 98 -24.49 -11.38 -6.11
C LEU A 98 -24.54 -12.10 -7.46
N LEU A 99 -23.41 -12.69 -7.86
CA LEU A 99 -23.30 -13.55 -9.04
C LEU A 99 -23.66 -15.01 -8.73
N SER A 100 -23.41 -15.44 -7.49
CA SER A 100 -23.72 -16.76 -6.95
C SER A 100 -24.36 -16.62 -5.57
N PRO A 101 -25.05 -17.66 -5.06
CA PRO A 101 -25.56 -17.63 -3.69
C PRO A 101 -24.43 -17.37 -2.70
N LEU A 102 -24.69 -16.52 -1.72
CA LEU A 102 -23.80 -16.29 -0.59
C LEU A 102 -24.09 -17.34 0.47
N VAL A 103 -23.10 -18.16 0.79
CA VAL A 103 -23.24 -19.31 1.70
C VAL A 103 -22.39 -19.06 2.94
N ASP A 104 -22.97 -19.28 4.12
CA ASP A 104 -22.24 -19.28 5.38
C ASP A 104 -21.26 -20.46 5.42
N ALA A 105 -19.98 -20.18 5.62
CA ALA A 105 -18.93 -21.19 5.47
C ALA A 105 -18.92 -22.24 6.60
N ASP A 106 -19.47 -21.90 7.78
CA ASP A 106 -19.49 -22.79 8.94
C ASP A 106 -20.71 -23.72 8.91
N THR A 107 -21.86 -23.22 8.45
CA THR A 107 -23.15 -23.93 8.49
C THR A 107 -23.58 -24.50 7.13
N GLY A 108 -23.07 -23.98 6.02
CA GLY A 108 -23.54 -24.29 4.67
C GLY A 108 -24.90 -23.70 4.33
N GLU A 109 -25.46 -22.82 5.19
CA GLU A 109 -26.74 -22.16 4.94
C GLU A 109 -26.58 -21.08 3.86
N VAL A 110 -27.51 -21.02 2.90
CA VAL A 110 -27.59 -19.91 1.94
C VAL A 110 -28.13 -18.68 2.67
N VAL A 111 -27.26 -17.70 2.91
CA VAL A 111 -27.61 -16.46 3.63
C VAL A 111 -28.12 -15.36 2.71
N ALA A 112 -27.83 -15.46 1.41
CA ALA A 112 -28.46 -14.66 0.35
C ALA A 112 -28.43 -15.40 -0.98
N GLU A 113 -29.52 -15.30 -1.74
CA GLU A 113 -29.64 -15.94 -3.05
C GLU A 113 -28.82 -15.24 -4.14
N ALA A 114 -28.53 -15.96 -5.23
CA ALA A 114 -27.98 -15.36 -6.44
C ALA A 114 -28.87 -14.21 -6.96
N ASP A 115 -28.28 -13.27 -7.69
CA ASP A 115 -28.92 -12.05 -8.20
C ASP A 115 -29.43 -11.06 -7.13
N ALA A 116 -29.40 -11.41 -5.85
CA ALA A 116 -29.81 -10.52 -4.79
C ALA A 116 -28.88 -9.29 -4.71
N LYS A 117 -29.49 -8.11 -4.58
CA LYS A 117 -28.77 -6.88 -4.26
C LYS A 117 -28.68 -6.73 -2.74
N LEU A 118 -27.46 -6.77 -2.20
CA LEU A 118 -27.21 -6.75 -0.76
C LEU A 118 -27.46 -5.37 -0.17
N THR A 119 -28.68 -5.11 0.31
CA THR A 119 -29.02 -3.84 0.96
C THR A 119 -28.35 -3.69 2.33
N ALA A 120 -28.24 -2.46 2.84
CA ALA A 120 -27.70 -2.19 4.18
C ALA A 120 -28.42 -2.97 5.29
N ARG A 121 -29.72 -3.21 5.15
CA ARG A 121 -30.51 -4.02 6.10
C ARG A 121 -30.15 -5.50 6.00
N MET A 122 -29.96 -6.02 4.79
CA MET A 122 -29.62 -7.43 4.57
C MET A 122 -28.23 -7.75 5.13
N VAL A 123 -27.21 -6.97 4.78
CA VAL A 123 -25.85 -7.22 5.26
C VAL A 123 -25.75 -7.14 6.79
N ARG A 124 -26.49 -6.23 7.44
CA ARG A 124 -26.57 -6.18 8.91
C ARG A 124 -27.18 -7.45 9.50
N LYS A 125 -28.27 -7.95 8.91
CA LYS A 125 -28.94 -9.18 9.36
C LYS A 125 -28.05 -10.42 9.18
N ILE A 126 -27.32 -10.51 8.07
CA ILE A 126 -26.37 -11.61 7.82
C ILE A 126 -25.25 -11.57 8.87
N ALA A 127 -24.71 -10.38 9.16
CA ALA A 127 -23.63 -10.19 10.13
C ALA A 127 -23.97 -10.57 11.58
N GLU A 128 -25.26 -10.73 11.92
CA GLU A 128 -25.69 -11.19 13.25
C GLU A 128 -25.28 -12.64 13.51
N LYS A 129 -25.20 -13.46 12.45
CA LYS A 129 -24.96 -14.91 12.55
C LYS A 129 -23.76 -15.39 11.76
N THR A 130 -23.46 -14.76 10.63
CA THR A 130 -22.44 -15.20 9.68
C THR A 130 -21.19 -14.35 9.81
N ARG A 131 -20.05 -15.02 9.97
CA ARG A 131 -18.73 -14.39 10.08
C ARG A 131 -17.83 -14.68 8.90
N VAL A 132 -18.02 -15.83 8.25
CA VAL A 132 -17.26 -16.28 7.09
C VAL A 132 -18.23 -16.75 6.03
N VAL A 133 -17.97 -16.36 4.79
CA VAL A 133 -18.79 -16.74 3.63
C VAL A 133 -17.95 -17.46 2.60
N GLN A 134 -18.52 -18.52 2.01
CA GLN A 134 -17.97 -19.11 0.80
C GLN A 134 -18.21 -18.17 -0.36
N VAL A 135 -17.19 -18.09 -1.22
CA VAL A 135 -17.19 -17.24 -2.40
C VAL A 135 -16.86 -18.08 -3.63
N GLY A 136 -17.33 -17.61 -4.78
CA GLY A 136 -17.00 -18.22 -6.05
C GLY A 136 -15.55 -17.92 -6.44
N ARG A 137 -15.02 -18.71 -7.38
CA ARG A 137 -13.71 -18.44 -8.00
C ARG A 137 -13.62 -17.02 -8.57
N LEU A 138 -14.71 -16.54 -9.18
CA LEU A 138 -14.81 -15.20 -9.75
C LEU A 138 -14.65 -14.07 -8.73
N ASP A 139 -14.91 -14.33 -7.43
CA ASP A 139 -14.69 -13.34 -6.38
C ASP A 139 -13.21 -13.21 -6.00
N VAL A 140 -12.38 -14.22 -6.33
CA VAL A 140 -10.93 -14.23 -6.08
C VAL A 140 -10.17 -13.66 -7.28
N LEU A 141 -10.61 -14.00 -8.49
CA LEU A 141 -9.95 -13.57 -9.72
C LEU A 141 -9.97 -12.05 -9.88
N GLY A 142 -8.87 -11.49 -10.39
CA GLY A 142 -8.69 -10.05 -10.58
C GLY A 142 -8.39 -9.28 -9.29
N ARG A 143 -8.36 -9.95 -8.13
CA ARG A 143 -7.80 -9.38 -6.90
C ARG A 143 -6.27 -9.40 -6.95
N TYR A 144 -5.65 -8.61 -6.09
CA TYR A 144 -4.19 -8.49 -6.02
C TYR A 144 -3.67 -9.06 -4.71
N LEU A 145 -2.54 -9.76 -4.73
CA LEU A 145 -1.86 -10.21 -3.51
C LEU A 145 -1.50 -9.02 -2.61
N ALA A 146 -1.67 -9.18 -1.30
CA ALA A 146 -1.34 -8.11 -0.34
C ALA A 146 0.13 -8.14 0.09
N TYR A 147 0.71 -9.33 0.15
CA TYR A 147 2.08 -9.62 0.57
C TYR A 147 2.68 -10.68 -0.33
N ASP A 148 3.99 -10.81 -0.29
CA ASP A 148 4.69 -11.91 -0.94
C ASP A 148 4.22 -13.26 -0.36
N LEU A 149 3.90 -14.20 -1.25
CA LEU A 149 3.66 -15.59 -0.91
C LEU A 149 4.99 -16.34 -1.02
N VAL A 150 5.59 -16.67 0.13
CA VAL A 150 6.93 -17.29 0.18
C VAL A 150 6.85 -18.65 0.85
N ASN A 151 7.59 -19.62 0.30
CA ASN A 151 7.87 -20.85 1.03
C ASN A 151 8.90 -20.57 2.13
N GLU A 152 8.48 -20.61 3.39
CA GLU A 152 9.36 -20.32 4.53
C GLU A 152 10.56 -21.28 4.66
N HIS A 153 10.50 -22.47 4.07
CA HIS A 153 11.57 -23.45 4.13
C HIS A 153 12.61 -23.30 3.02
N THR A 154 12.18 -22.97 1.80
CA THR A 154 13.07 -22.86 0.63
C THR A 154 13.43 -21.42 0.29
N GLY A 155 12.66 -20.44 0.77
CA GLY A 155 12.75 -19.04 0.37
C GLY A 155 12.22 -18.77 -1.04
N GLU A 156 11.57 -19.74 -1.67
CA GLU A 156 10.97 -19.58 -2.99
C GLU A 156 9.75 -18.66 -2.92
N ILE A 157 9.70 -17.66 -3.80
CA ILE A 157 8.58 -16.72 -3.92
C ILE A 157 7.58 -17.30 -4.93
N TYR A 158 6.37 -17.60 -4.48
CA TYR A 158 5.26 -18.11 -5.27
C TYR A 158 4.41 -17.00 -5.91
N GLY A 159 4.45 -15.80 -5.33
CA GLY A 159 3.83 -14.61 -5.87
C GLY A 159 4.28 -13.38 -5.11
N GLU A 160 4.49 -12.29 -5.83
CA GLU A 160 4.90 -11.02 -5.25
C GLU A 160 3.66 -10.19 -4.86
N ALA A 161 3.81 -9.35 -3.84
CA ALA A 161 2.76 -8.43 -3.42
C ALA A 161 2.30 -7.55 -4.59
N GLY A 162 1.01 -7.26 -4.68
CA GLY A 162 0.45 -6.49 -5.78
C GLY A 162 0.29 -7.26 -7.09
N GLU A 163 0.79 -8.49 -7.24
CA GLU A 163 0.50 -9.30 -8.43
C GLU A 163 -0.99 -9.68 -8.50
N GLU A 164 -1.52 -9.71 -9.72
CA GLU A 164 -2.93 -10.05 -9.96
C GLU A 164 -3.17 -11.56 -9.94
N LEU A 165 -4.22 -11.97 -9.26
CA LEU A 165 -4.74 -13.34 -9.26
C LEU A 165 -5.49 -13.59 -10.57
N THR A 166 -4.74 -13.93 -11.61
CA THR A 166 -5.28 -14.46 -12.86
C THR A 166 -5.67 -15.94 -12.70
N GLU A 167 -6.42 -16.47 -13.67
CA GLU A 167 -6.81 -17.89 -13.66
C GLU A 167 -5.59 -18.81 -13.58
N ASP A 168 -4.60 -18.60 -14.47
CA ASP A 168 -3.38 -19.40 -14.52
C ASP A 168 -2.60 -19.34 -13.20
N ARG A 169 -2.52 -18.16 -12.57
CA ARG A 169 -1.83 -17.99 -11.30
C ARG A 169 -2.58 -18.67 -10.17
N LEU A 170 -3.90 -18.52 -10.11
CA LEU A 170 -4.71 -19.16 -9.08
C LEU A 170 -4.59 -20.68 -9.17
N VAL A 171 -4.63 -21.26 -10.37
CA VAL A 171 -4.37 -22.70 -10.58
C VAL A 171 -2.98 -23.09 -10.07
N ALA A 172 -1.93 -22.34 -10.44
CA ALA A 172 -0.57 -22.65 -10.00
C ALA A 172 -0.43 -22.62 -8.47
N LEU A 173 -1.02 -21.63 -7.79
CA LEU A 173 -1.03 -21.54 -6.33
C LEU A 173 -1.81 -22.71 -5.70
N GLU A 174 -2.93 -23.10 -6.29
CA GLU A 174 -3.73 -24.26 -5.84
C GLU A 174 -2.95 -25.58 -5.98
N GLU A 175 -2.22 -25.77 -7.08
CA GLU A 175 -1.36 -26.94 -7.33
C GLU A 175 -0.18 -27.02 -6.36
N LEU A 176 0.34 -25.87 -5.93
CA LEU A 176 1.35 -25.76 -4.88
C LEU A 176 0.79 -26.04 -3.47
N GLY A 177 -0.53 -26.21 -3.33
CA GLY A 177 -1.19 -26.47 -2.06
C GLY A 177 -1.36 -25.22 -1.19
N ILE A 178 -1.32 -24.03 -1.78
CA ILE A 178 -1.59 -22.77 -1.06
C ILE A 178 -3.05 -22.75 -0.61
N THR A 179 -3.25 -22.60 0.69
CA THR A 179 -4.58 -22.60 1.32
C THR A 179 -5.02 -21.22 1.80
N GLU A 180 -4.13 -20.23 1.76
CA GLU A 180 -4.42 -18.86 2.17
C GLU A 180 -3.93 -17.88 1.11
N LEU A 181 -4.81 -16.97 0.69
CA LEU A 181 -4.51 -15.90 -0.25
C LEU A 181 -4.82 -14.56 0.43
N PRO A 182 -3.80 -13.83 0.90
CA PRO A 182 -3.96 -12.48 1.40
C PRO A 182 -4.12 -11.55 0.20
N THR A 183 -5.25 -10.85 0.11
CA THR A 183 -5.52 -9.95 -1.02
C THR A 183 -5.75 -8.51 -0.56
N LEU A 184 -5.45 -7.54 -1.43
CA LEU A 184 -5.73 -6.13 -1.15
C LEU A 184 -7.25 -5.88 -1.07
N SER A 185 -7.67 -5.13 -0.06
CA SER A 185 -9.04 -4.63 0.06
C SER A 185 -9.24 -3.46 -0.91
N VAL A 186 -9.68 -3.79 -2.13
CA VAL A 186 -10.03 -2.81 -3.17
C VAL A 186 -11.49 -2.98 -3.57
N ASP A 187 -12.16 -1.85 -3.80
CA ASP A 187 -13.56 -1.80 -4.22
C ASP A 187 -13.81 -0.64 -5.20
N GLY A 188 -15.08 -0.43 -5.59
CA GLY A 188 -15.43 0.63 -6.55
C GLY A 188 -15.25 2.06 -6.03
N SER A 189 -15.12 2.26 -4.71
CA SER A 189 -14.84 3.54 -4.06
C SER A 189 -13.36 3.72 -3.74
N HIS A 190 -12.65 2.63 -3.45
CA HIS A 190 -11.22 2.57 -3.14
C HIS A 190 -10.51 1.71 -4.18
N GLY A 191 -10.16 2.32 -5.30
CA GLY A 191 -9.50 1.64 -6.40
C GLY A 191 -8.04 1.25 -6.09
N PRO A 192 -7.46 0.33 -6.86
CA PRO A 192 -6.06 -0.09 -6.73
C PRO A 192 -5.07 0.98 -7.25
N TRP A 193 -5.27 2.27 -6.97
CA TRP A 193 -4.49 3.38 -7.55
C TRP A 193 -3.00 3.35 -7.18
N ILE A 194 -2.66 3.15 -5.90
CA ILE A 194 -1.28 3.03 -5.44
C ILE A 194 -0.65 1.76 -6.01
N ARG A 195 -1.36 0.63 -5.96
CA ARG A 195 -0.90 -0.64 -6.57
C ARG A 195 -0.62 -0.49 -8.07
N ASN A 196 -1.52 0.13 -8.82
CA ASN A 196 -1.36 0.34 -10.26
C ASN A 196 -0.20 1.31 -10.55
N THR A 197 -0.04 2.34 -9.72
CA THR A 197 1.11 3.24 -9.80
C THR A 197 2.42 2.50 -9.54
N LEU A 198 2.44 1.62 -8.54
CA LEU A 198 3.59 0.79 -8.20
C LEU A 198 3.99 -0.10 -9.38
N SER A 199 3.00 -0.71 -10.07
CA SER A 199 3.26 -1.57 -11.23
C SER A 199 3.90 -0.88 -12.44
N VAL A 200 3.79 0.45 -12.54
CA VAL A 200 4.43 1.23 -13.62
C VAL A 200 5.71 1.94 -13.16
N ASP A 201 5.98 1.93 -11.87
CA ASP A 201 7.22 2.43 -11.31
C ASP A 201 8.35 1.45 -11.62
N LYS A 202 9.50 1.98 -12.00
CA LYS A 202 10.69 1.18 -12.31
C LYS A 202 11.61 1.03 -11.10
N ASN A 203 11.36 1.80 -10.06
CA ASN A 203 12.12 1.76 -8.83
C ASN A 203 11.63 0.61 -7.96
N THR A 204 12.58 -0.12 -7.37
CA THR A 204 12.32 -1.22 -6.44
C THR A 204 13.02 -1.00 -5.09
N SER A 205 13.78 0.09 -4.97
CA SER A 205 14.54 0.41 -3.77
C SER A 205 14.65 1.92 -3.54
N ARG A 206 15.02 2.26 -2.30
CA ARG A 206 15.29 3.64 -1.88
C ARG A 206 16.38 4.30 -2.71
N ASP A 207 17.45 3.59 -3.00
CA ASP A 207 18.61 4.13 -3.72
C ASP A 207 18.24 4.49 -5.16
N GLU A 208 17.51 3.61 -5.85
CA GLU A 208 17.00 3.88 -7.19
C GLU A 208 16.08 5.10 -7.21
N ALA A 209 15.13 5.14 -6.26
CA ALA A 209 14.18 6.24 -6.14
C ALA A 209 14.87 7.60 -5.88
N LEU A 210 15.84 7.62 -4.96
CA LEU A 210 16.67 8.79 -4.69
C LEU A 210 17.42 9.26 -5.93
N ILE A 211 18.05 8.32 -6.65
CA ILE A 211 18.80 8.59 -7.88
C ILE A 211 17.89 9.19 -8.95
N ASP A 212 16.67 8.68 -9.11
CA ASP A 212 15.71 9.20 -10.07
C ASP A 212 15.19 10.59 -9.70
N ILE A 213 14.91 10.82 -8.41
CA ILE A 213 14.61 12.16 -7.89
C ILE A 213 15.80 13.11 -8.17
N TYR A 214 17.03 12.68 -7.92
CA TYR A 214 18.25 13.47 -8.17
C TYR A 214 18.34 13.89 -9.64
N ARG A 215 18.17 12.94 -10.57
CA ARG A 215 18.27 13.19 -12.02
C ARG A 215 17.25 14.21 -12.52
N ILE A 216 16.09 14.30 -11.88
CA ILE A 216 15.07 15.32 -12.21
C ILE A 216 15.42 16.67 -11.60
N MET A 217 15.89 16.68 -10.35
CA MET A 217 16.24 17.91 -9.66
C MET A 217 17.51 18.56 -10.24
N ARG A 218 18.51 17.76 -10.63
CA ARG A 218 19.80 18.20 -11.18
C ARG A 218 20.15 17.44 -12.46
N PRO A 219 19.52 17.79 -13.59
CA PRO A 219 19.79 17.13 -14.86
C PRO A 219 21.24 17.37 -15.30
N GLY A 220 21.99 16.29 -15.56
CA GLY A 220 23.36 16.35 -16.07
C GLY A 220 24.47 16.20 -15.02
N GLU A 221 24.13 16.23 -13.73
CA GLU A 221 25.07 15.85 -12.66
C GLU A 221 24.94 14.34 -12.38
N PRO A 222 26.05 13.58 -12.36
CA PRO A 222 25.99 12.16 -12.02
C PRO A 222 25.61 11.99 -10.54
N PRO A 223 24.55 11.21 -10.23
CA PRO A 223 24.14 10.99 -8.85
C PRO A 223 25.06 9.98 -8.15
N THR A 224 25.33 10.25 -6.87
CA THR A 224 25.86 9.26 -5.91
C THR A 224 24.81 9.05 -4.83
N LYS A 225 24.86 7.93 -4.10
CA LYS A 225 23.90 7.64 -3.03
C LYS A 225 23.89 8.76 -1.99
N GLU A 226 25.07 9.23 -1.61
CA GLU A 226 25.26 10.24 -0.58
C GLU A 226 24.74 11.61 -1.04
N THR A 227 25.02 12.00 -2.29
CA THR A 227 24.54 13.29 -2.83
C THR A 227 23.03 13.29 -3.08
N ALA A 228 22.46 12.14 -3.44
CA ALA A 228 21.01 11.97 -3.58
C ALA A 228 20.29 11.98 -2.25
N GLU A 229 20.82 11.31 -1.25
CA GLU A 229 20.29 11.33 0.11
C GLU A 229 20.32 12.74 0.71
N ALA A 230 21.48 13.40 0.65
CA ALA A 230 21.65 14.75 1.19
C ALA A 230 20.72 15.76 0.50
N MET A 231 20.53 15.64 -0.82
CA MET A 231 19.59 16.50 -1.53
C MET A 231 18.16 16.21 -1.09
N PHE A 232 17.73 14.95 -1.11
CA PHE A 232 16.35 14.57 -0.76
C PHE A 232 15.98 15.04 0.65
N ARG A 233 16.86 14.80 1.63
CA ARG A 233 16.72 15.33 2.99
C ARG A 233 16.58 16.85 3.00
N GLY A 234 17.42 17.55 2.23
CA GLY A 234 17.41 18.99 2.09
C GLY A 234 16.14 19.57 1.44
N LEU A 235 15.36 18.78 0.71
CA LEU A 235 14.12 19.24 0.07
C LEU A 235 12.99 19.41 1.07
N PHE A 236 12.89 18.56 2.09
CA PHE A 236 11.68 18.46 2.93
C PHE A 236 11.93 18.32 4.43
N PHE A 237 13.08 17.81 4.84
CA PHE A 237 13.36 17.33 6.20
C PHE A 237 14.47 18.11 6.92
N ASP A 238 15.02 19.14 6.27
CA ASP A 238 16.06 20.01 6.80
C ASP A 238 15.47 21.38 7.16
N GLN A 239 15.55 21.79 8.44
CA GLN A 239 15.00 23.05 8.92
C GLN A 239 15.70 24.29 8.33
N ASP A 240 16.96 24.17 7.91
CA ASP A 240 17.71 25.26 7.28
C ASP A 240 17.24 25.51 5.85
N ARG A 241 16.65 24.50 5.20
CA ARG A 241 16.22 24.55 3.80
C ARG A 241 14.71 24.57 3.61
N TYR A 242 13.95 24.01 4.55
CA TYR A 242 12.50 23.89 4.51
C TYR A 242 11.84 24.44 5.78
N ASP A 243 10.83 25.29 5.60
CA ASP A 243 10.08 25.90 6.70
C ASP A 243 8.66 26.23 6.24
N LEU A 244 7.67 25.51 6.78
CA LEU A 244 6.24 25.78 6.58
C LEU A 244 5.80 27.11 7.19
N SER A 245 6.58 27.72 8.08
CA SER A 245 6.16 28.68 9.11
C SER A 245 5.20 28.08 10.14
N SER A 246 5.05 28.70 11.31
CA SER A 246 4.05 28.30 12.31
C SER A 246 2.64 28.34 11.73
N VAL A 247 2.30 29.39 10.96
CA VAL A 247 0.99 29.53 10.32
C VAL A 247 0.76 28.44 9.27
N GLY A 248 1.77 28.10 8.47
CA GLY A 248 1.63 27.03 7.47
C GLY A 248 1.49 25.65 8.11
N ARG A 249 2.24 25.36 9.18
CA ARG A 249 2.09 24.14 9.98
C ARG A 249 0.68 24.02 10.57
N VAL A 250 0.18 25.07 11.22
CA VAL A 250 -1.19 25.08 11.77
C VAL A 250 -2.24 24.85 10.68
N LYS A 251 -2.12 25.51 9.53
CA LYS A 251 -3.05 25.31 8.40
C LYS A 251 -3.00 23.88 7.86
N MET A 252 -1.81 23.30 7.74
CA MET A 252 -1.64 21.93 7.26
C MET A 252 -2.25 20.93 8.24
N ASN A 253 -1.97 21.09 9.54
CA ASN A 253 -2.56 20.27 10.60
C ASN A 253 -4.08 20.31 10.57
N MET A 254 -4.67 21.51 10.48
CA MET A 254 -6.13 21.67 10.38
C MET A 254 -6.72 21.04 9.11
N ARG A 255 -6.00 21.09 7.99
CA ARG A 255 -6.52 20.60 6.71
C ARG A 255 -6.45 19.08 6.59
N LEU A 256 -5.42 18.46 7.17
CA LEU A 256 -5.16 17.03 7.11
C LEU A 256 -5.62 16.28 8.37
N ASP A 257 -6.16 17.00 9.36
CA ASP A 257 -6.54 16.46 10.66
C ASP A 257 -5.40 15.71 11.36
N VAL A 258 -4.22 16.35 11.41
CA VAL A 258 -3.02 15.77 12.00
C VAL A 258 -2.51 16.59 13.18
N ASP A 259 -2.07 15.90 14.24
CA ASP A 259 -1.46 16.53 15.40
C ASP A 259 0.06 16.64 15.25
N ALA A 260 0.57 17.87 15.30
CA ALA A 260 1.99 18.19 15.26
C ALA A 260 2.25 19.58 15.87
N PRO A 261 3.30 19.77 16.67
CA PRO A 261 3.65 21.10 17.20
C PRO A 261 3.87 22.14 16.10
N ASP A 262 3.47 23.39 16.33
CA ASP A 262 3.71 24.52 15.41
C ASP A 262 5.20 24.94 15.31
N THR A 263 6.03 24.38 16.20
CA THR A 263 7.49 24.44 16.19
C THR A 263 8.11 23.45 15.20
N LEU A 264 7.41 22.37 14.83
CA LEU A 264 7.89 21.41 13.83
C LEU A 264 7.54 21.91 12.42
N ARG A 265 8.48 22.59 11.76
CA ARG A 265 8.22 23.30 10.51
C ARG A 265 8.74 22.62 9.24
N VAL A 266 9.37 21.46 9.36
CA VAL A 266 9.69 20.54 8.25
C VAL A 266 8.52 19.60 7.97
N LEU A 267 8.53 18.89 6.84
CA LEU A 267 7.59 17.79 6.60
C LEU A 267 7.94 16.58 7.47
N ARG A 268 6.99 15.64 7.56
CA ARG A 268 7.17 14.33 8.18
C ARG A 268 6.56 13.27 7.26
N LYS A 269 7.09 12.05 7.35
CA LYS A 269 6.40 10.85 6.85
C LYS A 269 5.07 10.72 7.60
#